data_AF-A0A3R5WUS6-F1
#
_entry.id   AF-A0A3R5WUS6-F1
#
_cell.length_a   1.000
_cell.length_b   1.000
_cell.length_c   1.000
_cell.angle_alpha   90.00
_cell.angle_beta   90.00
_cell.angle_gamma   90.00
#
_symmetry.space_group_name_H-M   'P 1'
#
loop_
_entity.id
_entity.type
_entity.pdbx_description
1 polymer ?
#
loop_
_entity_poly.entity_id
_entity_poly.type
_entity_poly.pdbx_seq_one_letter_code
_entity_poly.pdbx_strand_id
1 'polypeptide(L)'
;MLIEKFLKQAKEEIIMDTVLSDEFMDKVQDNFAPIESLMAYYRCAIMEVETKFNVLNEQFSLQYDRNPIESIKARVKSFDSILKKVKRKQIPFSLESIEENINDIAGVRVICSFQEDIYMLADCLLQQDDVRLIERKDYIKNPKPGGYRSLHLIIEVPIFLEKEKRPMKVEVQLRTIAMDFWASLEHKLRYKKNISESEAEYLAKELVECASISASLDQRMEAIRDRMEAAQEKIS
;
A
#
# COMPACT_ATOMS: atom_id res chain seq x y z
N MET A 1 -33.70 -11.64 39.82
CA MET A 1 -33.96 -10.41 39.03
C MET A 1 -33.32 -9.13 39.57
N LEU A 2 -33.71 -8.54 40.73
CA LEU A 2 -33.09 -7.28 41.19
C LEU A 2 -31.62 -7.45 41.65
N ILE A 3 -31.34 -8.50 42.42
CA ILE A 3 -30.00 -8.78 42.98
C ILE A 3 -28.98 -9.09 41.87
N GLU A 4 -29.37 -9.87 40.85
CA GLU A 4 -28.50 -10.17 39.70
C GLU A 4 -28.18 -8.94 38.87
N LYS A 5 -29.12 -8.01 38.73
CA LYS A 5 -28.93 -6.75 38.01
C LYS A 5 -27.96 -5.83 38.77
N PHE A 6 -28.09 -5.78 40.10
CA PHE A 6 -27.20 -5.02 40.98
C PHE A 6 -25.78 -5.60 40.98
N LEU A 7 -25.64 -6.92 41.07
CA LEU A 7 -24.35 -7.62 40.99
C LEU A 7 -23.67 -7.40 39.64
N LYS A 8 -24.43 -7.38 38.53
CA LYS A 8 -23.88 -7.13 37.19
C LYS A 8 -23.37 -5.70 37.04
N GLN A 9 -24.13 -4.73 37.53
CA GLN A 9 -23.78 -3.31 37.48
C GLN A 9 -22.56 -3.00 38.35
N ALA A 10 -22.48 -3.56 39.56
CA ALA A 10 -21.30 -3.46 40.42
C ALA A 10 -20.07 -4.13 39.78
N LYS A 11 -20.25 -5.24 39.06
CA LYS A 11 -19.17 -5.89 38.31
C LYS A 11 -18.65 -5.01 37.16
N GLU A 12 -19.55 -4.35 36.43
CA GLU A 12 -19.21 -3.43 35.34
C GLU A 12 -18.47 -2.19 35.88
N GLU A 13 -18.90 -1.62 37.01
CA GLU A 13 -18.19 -0.52 37.68
C GLU A 13 -16.79 -0.92 38.15
N ILE A 14 -16.65 -2.08 38.81
CA ILE A 14 -15.34 -2.57 39.28
C ILE A 14 -14.39 -2.82 38.10
N ILE A 15 -14.91 -3.39 37.00
CA ILE A 15 -14.12 -3.59 35.77
C ILE A 15 -13.71 -2.24 35.19
N MET A 16 -14.62 -1.27 35.14
CA MET A 16 -14.33 0.07 34.60
C MET A 16 -13.27 0.79 35.45
N ASP A 17 -13.38 0.72 36.77
CA ASP A 17 -12.44 1.34 37.71
C ASP A 17 -11.05 0.68 37.62
N THR A 18 -11.01 -0.65 37.44
CA THR A 18 -9.76 -1.40 37.22
C THR A 18 -9.12 -1.05 35.88
N VAL A 19 -9.91 -0.89 34.82
CA VAL A 19 -9.43 -0.55 33.46
C VAL A 19 -9.00 0.92 33.37
N LEU A 20 -9.65 1.82 34.10
CA LEU A 20 -9.31 3.24 34.13
C LEU A 20 -8.26 3.57 35.19
N SER A 21 -7.83 2.60 35.99
CA SER A 21 -6.76 2.81 36.96
C SER A 21 -5.48 3.23 36.26
N ASP A 22 -4.77 4.21 36.84
CA ASP A 22 -3.50 4.69 36.31
C ASP A 22 -2.50 3.55 36.12
N GLU A 23 -2.48 2.56 37.02
CA GLU A 23 -1.60 1.39 36.92
C GLU A 23 -1.93 0.49 35.70
N PHE A 24 -3.21 0.32 35.38
CA PHE A 24 -3.61 -0.40 34.17
C PHE A 24 -3.31 0.41 32.92
N MET A 25 -3.60 1.70 32.94
CA MET A 25 -3.34 2.60 31.82
C MET A 25 -1.84 2.72 31.52
N ASP A 26 -0.98 2.81 32.54
CA ASP A 26 0.48 2.79 32.41
C ASP A 26 0.97 1.46 31.84
N LYS A 27 0.48 0.33 32.35
CA LYS A 27 0.82 -1.01 31.81
C LYS A 27 0.36 -1.18 30.37
N VAL A 28 -0.79 -0.61 29.99
CA VAL A 28 -1.24 -0.60 28.60
C VAL A 28 -0.29 0.27 27.78
N GLN A 29 0.00 1.49 28.22
CA GLN A 29 0.87 2.43 27.52
C GLN A 29 2.28 1.86 27.31
N ASP A 30 2.89 1.25 28.32
CA ASP A 30 4.20 0.60 28.23
C ASP A 30 4.23 -0.55 27.20
N ASN A 31 3.13 -1.29 27.09
CA ASN A 31 3.00 -2.37 26.11
C ASN A 31 2.70 -1.85 24.69
N PHE A 32 2.09 -0.67 24.56
CA PHE A 32 1.74 -0.06 23.26
C PHE A 32 2.85 0.85 22.71
N ALA A 33 3.69 1.46 23.55
CA ALA A 33 4.79 2.33 23.13
C ALA A 33 5.75 1.69 22.09
N PRO A 34 6.13 0.40 22.23
CA PRO A 34 6.92 -0.29 21.20
C PRO A 34 6.21 -0.38 19.83
N ILE A 35 4.88 -0.60 19.84
CA ILE A 35 4.07 -0.66 18.61
C ILE A 35 3.99 0.72 17.97
N GLU A 36 3.72 1.76 18.75
CA GLU A 36 3.63 3.13 18.25
C GLU A 36 4.97 3.60 17.64
N SER A 37 6.08 3.24 18.29
CA SER A 37 7.43 3.50 17.80
C SER A 37 7.69 2.80 16.46
N LEU A 38 7.35 1.51 16.36
CA LEU A 38 7.47 0.77 15.10
C LEU A 38 6.62 1.41 13.98
N MET A 39 5.38 1.82 14.29
CA MET A 39 4.53 2.52 13.32
C MET A 39 5.13 3.87 12.89
N ALA A 40 5.80 4.58 13.81
CA ALA A 40 6.52 5.80 13.49
C ALA A 40 7.69 5.52 12.54
N TYR A 41 8.46 4.45 12.76
CA TYR A 41 9.55 4.06 11.86
C TYR A 41 9.05 3.72 10.45
N TYR A 42 7.90 3.06 10.32
CA TYR A 42 7.27 2.86 9.01
C TYR A 42 6.79 4.17 8.36
N ARG A 43 6.36 5.18 9.13
CA ARG A 43 6.07 6.52 8.58
C ARG A 43 7.35 7.19 8.07
N CYS A 44 8.46 7.11 8.80
CA CYS A 44 9.75 7.60 8.35
C CYS A 44 10.19 6.92 7.05
N ALA A 45 10.05 5.59 6.96
CA ALA A 45 10.39 4.84 5.75
C ALA A 45 9.55 5.26 4.53
N ILE A 46 8.27 5.59 4.75
CA ILE A 46 7.41 6.17 3.71
C ILE A 46 7.96 7.52 3.25
N MET A 47 8.34 8.41 4.17
CA MET A 47 8.87 9.73 3.81
C MET A 47 10.13 9.64 2.96
N GLU A 48 11.04 8.71 3.27
CA GLU A 48 12.23 8.44 2.48
C GLU A 48 11.87 8.03 1.04
N VAL A 49 10.95 7.08 0.89
CA VAL A 49 10.52 6.59 -0.44
C VAL A 49 9.73 7.64 -1.22
N GLU A 50 8.83 8.39 -0.57
CA GLU A 50 8.10 9.50 -1.20
C GLU A 50 9.07 10.57 -1.67
N THR A 51 10.07 10.92 -0.87
CA THR A 51 11.10 11.90 -1.25
C THR A 51 11.88 11.43 -2.48
N LYS A 52 12.28 10.15 -2.53
CA LYS A 52 12.96 9.58 -3.70
C LYS A 52 12.14 9.72 -4.97
N PHE A 53 10.83 9.44 -4.92
CA PHE A 53 9.95 9.62 -6.08
C PHE A 53 9.68 11.09 -6.42
N ASN A 54 9.57 11.97 -5.42
CA ASN A 54 9.44 13.41 -5.66
C ASN A 54 10.70 13.98 -6.34
N VAL A 55 11.89 13.53 -5.95
CA VAL A 55 13.14 13.93 -6.61
C VAL A 55 13.17 13.44 -8.06
N LEU A 56 12.78 12.19 -8.31
CA LEU A 56 12.66 11.67 -9.69
C LEU A 56 11.65 12.50 -10.50
N ASN A 57 10.49 12.81 -9.92
CA ASN A 57 9.46 13.65 -10.54
C ASN A 57 10.01 15.03 -10.97
N GLU A 58 10.73 15.71 -10.08
CA GLU A 58 11.38 17.00 -10.37
C GLU A 58 12.51 16.87 -11.40
N GLN A 59 13.27 15.78 -11.39
CA GLN A 59 14.31 15.56 -12.40
C GLN A 59 13.70 15.38 -13.79
N PHE A 60 12.65 14.57 -13.91
CA PHE A 60 12.01 14.27 -15.18
C PHE A 60 11.26 15.46 -15.76
N SER A 61 10.64 16.31 -14.91
CA SER A 61 9.95 17.53 -15.36
C SER A 61 10.89 18.55 -16.02
N LEU A 62 12.19 18.49 -15.72
CA LEU A 62 13.21 19.36 -16.31
C LEU A 62 13.87 18.78 -17.57
N GLN A 63 13.96 17.45 -17.65
CA GLN A 63 14.66 16.74 -18.74
C GLN A 63 13.75 16.39 -19.91
N TYR A 64 12.45 16.24 -19.65
CA TYR A 64 11.46 15.82 -20.63
C TYR A 64 10.30 16.80 -20.63
N ASP A 65 9.65 16.98 -21.78
CA ASP A 65 8.39 17.74 -21.91
C ASP A 65 7.21 17.10 -21.15
N ARG A 66 7.45 16.02 -20.39
CA ARG A 66 6.43 15.26 -19.68
C ARG A 66 6.87 14.83 -18.29
N ASN A 67 5.90 14.75 -17.40
CA ASN A 67 6.10 14.20 -16.07
C ASN A 67 5.59 12.74 -16.02
N PRO A 68 6.43 11.74 -15.72
CA PRO A 68 6.02 10.33 -15.65
C PRO A 68 5.12 10.01 -14.45
N ILE A 69 5.06 10.86 -13.42
CA ILE A 69 4.27 10.65 -12.20
C ILE A 69 3.11 11.64 -12.15
N GLU A 70 1.90 11.09 -12.04
CA GLU A 70 0.66 11.85 -11.90
C GLU A 70 0.33 12.13 -10.43
N SER A 71 0.55 11.14 -9.56
CA SER A 71 0.39 11.32 -8.12
C SER A 71 1.07 10.22 -7.31
N ILE A 72 1.48 10.57 -6.11
CA ILE A 72 2.02 9.65 -5.10
C ILE A 72 1.04 9.61 -3.93
N LYS A 73 0.70 8.41 -3.48
CA LYS A 73 -0.18 8.19 -2.32
C LYS A 73 0.51 7.20 -1.38
N ALA A 74 0.79 7.61 -0.16
CA ALA A 74 1.31 6.69 0.85
C ALA A 74 0.35 6.45 2.01
N ARG A 75 0.55 5.33 2.69
CA ARG A 75 -0.17 4.99 3.93
C ARG A 75 0.61 4.01 4.78
N VAL A 76 0.42 4.10 6.08
CA VAL A 76 0.77 3.02 7.02
C VAL A 76 -0.48 2.20 7.29
N LYS A 77 -0.34 0.88 7.30
CA LYS A 77 -1.41 -0.06 7.61
C LYS A 77 -1.83 0.11 9.08
N SER A 78 -3.13 0.17 9.35
CA SER A 78 -3.61 0.26 10.74
C SER A 78 -3.23 -0.99 11.54
N PHE A 79 -3.00 -0.82 12.84
CA PHE A 79 -2.66 -1.93 13.73
C PHE A 79 -3.72 -3.04 13.70
N ASP A 80 -5.02 -2.70 13.71
CA ASP A 80 -6.10 -3.68 13.56
C ASP A 80 -5.98 -4.53 12.28
N SER A 81 -5.57 -3.89 11.19
CA SER A 81 -5.41 -4.57 9.90
C SER A 81 -4.17 -5.47 9.89
N ILE A 82 -3.13 -5.10 10.64
CA ILE A 82 -1.94 -5.92 10.88
C ILE A 82 -2.34 -7.13 11.72
N LEU A 83 -3.03 -6.95 12.85
CA LEU A 83 -3.51 -8.03 13.71
C LEU A 83 -4.39 -9.05 12.96
N LYS A 84 -5.32 -8.56 12.13
CA LYS A 84 -6.14 -9.43 11.25
C LYS A 84 -5.27 -10.27 10.31
N LYS A 85 -4.17 -9.71 9.81
CA LYS A 85 -3.24 -10.39 8.90
C LYS A 85 -2.36 -11.40 9.64
N VAL A 86 -1.86 -11.05 10.83
CA VAL A 86 -1.15 -11.95 11.75
C VAL A 86 -2.01 -13.17 12.06
N LYS A 87 -3.26 -12.96 12.49
CA LYS A 87 -4.22 -14.04 12.78
C LYS A 87 -4.51 -14.91 11.56
N ARG A 88 -4.75 -14.30 10.39
CA ARG A 88 -5.04 -15.05 9.15
C ARG A 88 -3.86 -15.88 8.67
N LYS A 89 -2.63 -15.36 8.83
CA LYS A 89 -1.40 -16.05 8.43
C LYS A 89 -0.83 -16.95 9.53
N GLN A 90 -1.45 -17.01 10.70
CA GLN A 90 -0.96 -17.76 11.87
C GLN A 90 0.49 -17.38 12.25
N ILE A 91 0.83 -16.10 12.16
CA ILE A 91 2.16 -15.59 12.55
C ILE A 91 2.20 -15.45 14.08
N PRO A 92 3.32 -15.82 14.74
CA PRO A 92 3.51 -15.55 16.16
C PRO A 92 3.31 -14.06 16.49
N PHE A 93 2.66 -13.77 17.61
CA PHE A 93 2.43 -12.39 18.02
C PHE A 93 3.66 -11.81 18.73
N SER A 94 4.61 -11.33 17.94
CA SER A 94 5.75 -10.52 18.39
C SER A 94 6.05 -9.44 17.35
N LEU A 95 6.69 -8.34 17.77
CA LEU A 95 7.08 -7.26 16.84
C LEU A 95 8.04 -7.76 15.76
N GLU A 96 9.04 -8.55 16.17
CA GLU A 96 10.01 -9.18 15.26
C GLU A 96 9.30 -10.03 14.20
N SER A 97 8.40 -10.93 14.61
CA SER A 97 7.64 -11.77 13.68
C SER A 97 6.75 -10.95 12.74
N ILE A 98 6.19 -9.83 13.23
CA ILE A 98 5.39 -8.91 12.39
C ILE A 98 6.27 -8.25 11.32
N GLU A 99 7.43 -7.69 11.70
CA GLU A 99 8.38 -7.03 10.80
C GLU A 99 8.95 -8.00 9.75
N GLU A 100 9.21 -9.25 10.14
CA GLU A 100 9.72 -10.28 9.24
C GLU A 100 8.69 -10.73 8.20
N ASN A 101 7.43 -10.92 8.62
CA ASN A 101 6.42 -11.64 7.82
C ASN A 101 5.37 -10.74 7.13
N ILE A 102 5.30 -9.45 7.50
CA ILE A 102 4.34 -8.49 6.95
C ILE A 102 5.06 -7.38 6.19
N ASN A 103 5.19 -7.59 4.87
CA ASN A 103 5.90 -6.68 3.98
C ASN A 103 5.11 -5.42 3.57
N ASP A 104 3.80 -5.33 3.85
CA ASP A 104 2.90 -4.25 3.43
C ASP A 104 2.44 -3.36 4.61
N ILE A 105 3.29 -3.16 5.62
CA ILE A 105 3.01 -2.24 6.73
C ILE A 105 3.14 -0.79 6.24
N ALA A 106 4.27 -0.44 5.62
CA ALA A 106 4.42 0.78 4.83
C ALA A 106 4.06 0.49 3.36
N GLY A 107 3.16 1.30 2.81
CA GLY A 107 2.76 1.19 1.40
C GLY A 107 2.83 2.54 0.70
N VAL A 108 3.59 2.61 -0.39
CA VAL A 108 3.66 3.77 -1.29
C VAL A 108 3.06 3.36 -2.62
N ARG A 109 2.14 4.17 -3.15
CA ARG A 109 1.56 3.98 -4.47
C ARG A 109 1.96 5.13 -5.38
N VAL A 110 2.57 4.78 -6.50
CA VAL A 110 2.97 5.73 -7.54
C VAL A 110 2.06 5.52 -8.75
N ILE A 111 1.30 6.54 -9.10
CA ILE A 111 0.39 6.55 -10.24
C ILE A 111 1.12 7.26 -11.37
N CYS A 112 1.38 6.51 -12.44
CA CYS A 112 2.15 6.94 -13.60
C CYS A 112 1.19 7.24 -14.76
N SER A 113 1.63 8.07 -15.69
CA SER A 113 0.84 8.42 -16.88
C SER A 113 0.66 7.21 -17.80
N PHE A 114 1.75 6.49 -18.09
CA PHE A 114 1.75 5.33 -18.99
C PHE A 114 2.41 4.09 -18.40
N GLN A 115 2.28 2.96 -19.10
CA GLN A 115 2.82 1.69 -18.61
C GLN A 115 4.35 1.64 -18.70
N GLU A 116 4.96 2.26 -19.71
CA GLU A 116 6.43 2.37 -19.79
C GLU A 116 7.03 3.14 -18.62
N ASP A 117 6.37 4.23 -18.20
CA ASP A 117 6.82 5.07 -17.07
C ASP A 117 6.89 4.25 -15.76
N ILE A 118 6.02 3.26 -15.58
CA ILE A 118 6.06 2.34 -14.44
C ILE A 118 7.40 1.59 -14.38
N TYR A 119 7.85 1.04 -15.51
CA TYR A 119 9.09 0.27 -15.53
C TYR A 119 10.31 1.18 -15.43
N MET A 120 10.28 2.33 -16.10
CA MET A 120 11.33 3.34 -15.99
C MET A 120 11.53 3.79 -14.53
N LEU A 121 10.45 4.20 -13.85
CA LEU A 121 10.51 4.66 -12.46
C LEU A 121 10.92 3.54 -11.49
N ALA A 122 10.47 2.30 -11.74
CA ALA A 122 10.91 1.14 -10.97
C ALA A 122 12.43 0.93 -11.11
N ASP A 123 12.96 0.98 -12.33
CA ASP A 123 14.38 0.78 -12.58
C ASP A 123 15.20 1.94 -12.00
N CYS A 124 14.76 3.20 -12.13
CA CYS A 124 15.40 4.37 -11.51
C CYS A 124 15.46 4.26 -9.99
N LEU A 125 14.37 3.83 -9.34
CA LEU A 125 14.36 3.63 -7.88
C LEU A 125 15.35 2.53 -7.46
N LEU A 126 15.38 1.42 -8.20
CA LEU A 126 16.22 0.26 -7.88
C LEU A 126 17.71 0.46 -8.20
N GLN A 127 18.05 1.50 -8.97
CA GLN A 127 19.44 1.90 -9.22
C GLN A 127 20.04 2.75 -8.10
N GLN A 128 19.23 3.26 -7.17
CA GLN A 128 19.72 4.01 -6.02
C GLN A 128 20.51 3.07 -5.08
N ASP A 129 21.65 3.53 -4.60
CA ASP A 129 22.63 2.73 -3.85
C ASP A 129 22.14 2.28 -2.47
N ASP A 130 21.15 2.98 -1.91
CA ASP A 130 20.52 2.72 -0.63
C ASP A 130 19.17 2.00 -0.72
N VAL A 131 18.73 1.58 -1.91
CA VAL A 131 17.50 0.83 -2.13
C VAL A 131 17.81 -0.63 -2.47
N ARG A 132 17.31 -1.55 -1.65
CA ARG A 132 17.47 -2.99 -1.91
C ARG A 132 16.14 -3.63 -2.30
N LEU A 133 16.11 -4.31 -3.45
CA LEU A 133 14.96 -5.13 -3.83
C LEU A 133 14.91 -6.43 -3.02
N ILE A 134 13.78 -6.67 -2.35
CA ILE A 134 13.49 -7.92 -1.63
C ILE A 134 12.62 -8.85 -2.48
N GLU A 135 11.58 -8.31 -3.12
CA GLU A 135 10.64 -9.11 -3.91
C GLU A 135 10.01 -8.27 -5.04
N ARG A 136 9.88 -8.81 -6.25
CA ARG A 136 9.19 -8.18 -7.38
C ARG A 136 8.01 -9.03 -7.84
N LYS A 137 6.81 -8.45 -7.89
CA LYS A 137 5.59 -9.08 -8.42
C LYS A 137 5.02 -8.25 -9.55
N ASP A 138 5.15 -8.76 -10.76
CA ASP A 138 4.71 -8.09 -11.96
C ASP A 138 3.31 -8.59 -12.38
N TYR A 139 2.27 -7.96 -11.81
CA TYR A 139 0.88 -8.24 -12.18
C TYR A 139 0.45 -7.48 -13.44
N ILE A 140 1.33 -6.70 -14.06
CA ILE A 140 1.05 -6.09 -15.37
C ILE A 140 1.28 -7.15 -16.44
N LYS A 141 2.43 -7.85 -16.40
CA LYS A 141 2.73 -8.99 -17.27
C LYS A 141 1.88 -10.22 -16.95
N ASN A 142 1.67 -10.52 -15.66
CA ASN A 142 0.90 -11.68 -15.22
C ASN A 142 -0.27 -11.24 -14.32
N PRO A 143 -1.38 -10.72 -14.90
CA PRO A 143 -2.54 -10.27 -14.13
C PRO A 143 -3.09 -11.36 -13.22
N LYS A 144 -3.65 -10.97 -12.07
CA LYS A 144 -4.37 -11.93 -11.21
C LYS A 144 -5.63 -12.43 -11.93
N PRO A 145 -6.18 -13.60 -11.53
CA PRO A 145 -7.41 -14.13 -12.13
C PRO A 145 -8.60 -13.15 -12.13
N GLY A 146 -8.64 -12.22 -11.15
CA GLY A 146 -9.65 -11.18 -11.08
C GLY A 146 -9.41 -9.94 -11.96
N GLY A 147 -8.42 -9.96 -12.85
CA GLY A 147 -8.11 -8.83 -13.75
C GLY A 147 -7.18 -7.76 -13.14
N TYR A 148 -6.81 -7.90 -11.87
CA TYR A 148 -5.95 -6.94 -11.17
C TYR A 148 -4.55 -6.84 -11.79
N ARG A 149 -4.11 -5.60 -12.04
CA ARG A 149 -2.79 -5.23 -12.58
C ARG A 149 -2.12 -4.14 -11.74
N SER A 150 -0.82 -4.30 -11.52
CA SER A 150 0.10 -3.36 -10.85
C SER A 150 1.49 -3.99 -10.80
N LEU A 151 2.55 -3.19 -10.78
CA LEU A 151 3.88 -3.67 -10.43
C LEU A 151 4.09 -3.47 -8.92
N HIS A 152 4.35 -4.54 -8.18
CA HIS A 152 4.68 -4.46 -6.76
C HIS A 152 6.15 -4.74 -6.54
N LEU A 153 6.81 -3.83 -5.84
CA LEU A 153 8.19 -3.97 -5.36
C LEU A 153 8.15 -3.97 -3.84
N ILE A 154 8.65 -5.02 -3.21
CA ILE A 154 9.01 -4.99 -1.81
C ILE A 154 10.47 -4.57 -1.76
N ILE A 155 10.73 -3.38 -1.22
CA ILE A 155 12.06 -2.84 -1.07
C ILE A 155 12.42 -2.70 0.39
N GLU A 156 13.72 -2.63 0.67
CA GLU A 156 14.30 -2.27 1.95
C GLU A 156 15.06 -0.96 1.78
N VAL A 157 14.73 0.04 2.62
CA VAL A 157 15.34 1.37 2.62
C VAL A 157 15.80 1.72 4.04
N PRO A 158 16.93 2.40 4.21
CA PRO A 158 17.35 2.84 5.52
C PRO A 158 16.56 4.06 5.99
N ILE A 159 16.17 4.07 7.26
CA ILE A 159 15.81 5.29 7.98
C ILE A 159 16.96 5.67 8.92
N PHE A 160 17.16 6.97 9.10
CA PHE A 160 18.19 7.51 9.98
C PHE A 160 17.53 8.06 11.24
N LEU A 161 17.63 7.32 12.34
CA LEU A 161 17.17 7.70 13.66
C LEU A 161 18.30 8.38 14.44
N GLU A 162 17.98 9.00 15.59
CA GLU A 162 18.96 9.73 16.41
C GLU A 162 20.22 8.89 16.74
N LYS A 163 20.04 7.59 17.00
CA LYS A 163 21.08 6.69 17.52
C LYS A 163 21.41 5.52 16.61
N GLU A 164 20.64 5.30 15.55
CA GLU A 164 20.82 4.16 14.66
C GLU A 164 20.37 4.41 13.24
N LYS A 165 20.97 3.68 12.30
CA LYS A 165 20.46 3.50 10.95
C LYS A 165 19.70 2.18 10.91
N ARG A 166 18.42 2.20 10.56
CA ARG A 166 17.57 1.00 10.57
C ARG A 166 17.01 0.70 9.18
N PRO A 167 17.21 -0.51 8.63
CA PRO A 167 16.56 -0.92 7.39
C PRO A 167 15.06 -1.18 7.63
N MET A 168 14.21 -0.63 6.77
CA MET A 168 12.76 -0.78 6.85
C MET A 168 12.19 -1.25 5.52
N LYS A 169 11.26 -2.21 5.56
CA LYS A 169 10.57 -2.69 4.37
C LYS A 169 9.44 -1.76 3.96
N VAL A 170 9.33 -1.48 2.67
CA VAL A 170 8.25 -0.70 2.07
C VAL A 170 7.71 -1.45 0.84
N GLU A 171 6.39 -1.58 0.74
CA GLU A 171 5.74 -2.04 -0.48
C GLU A 171 5.46 -0.84 -1.39
N VAL A 172 6.14 -0.80 -2.53
CA VAL A 172 5.90 0.18 -3.60
C VAL A 172 5.01 -0.45 -4.66
N GLN A 173 3.87 0.20 -4.93
CA GLN A 173 2.92 -0.21 -5.96
C GLN A 173 2.91 0.82 -7.09
N LEU A 174 3.40 0.45 -8.27
CA LEU A 174 3.35 1.28 -9.45
C LEU A 174 2.19 0.86 -10.35
N ARG A 175 1.44 1.84 -10.85
CA ARG A 175 0.20 1.67 -11.62
C ARG A 175 0.01 2.81 -12.61
N THR A 176 -0.73 2.57 -13.68
CA THR A 176 -1.31 3.64 -14.49
C THR A 176 -2.53 4.25 -13.80
N ILE A 177 -3.01 5.38 -14.31
CA ILE A 177 -4.28 5.97 -13.89
C ILE A 177 -5.43 4.96 -13.99
N ALA A 178 -5.54 4.23 -15.10
CA ALA A 178 -6.64 3.29 -15.32
C ALA A 178 -6.56 2.06 -14.39
N MET A 179 -5.35 1.56 -14.13
CA MET A 179 -5.13 0.51 -13.12
C MET A 179 -5.50 0.97 -11.70
N ASP A 180 -5.17 2.20 -11.30
CA ASP A 180 -5.55 2.72 -9.97
C ASP A 180 -7.06 2.90 -9.86
N PHE A 181 -7.71 3.41 -10.91
CA PHE A 181 -9.15 3.56 -10.99
C PHE A 181 -9.87 2.22 -10.82
N TRP A 182 -9.53 1.23 -11.66
CA TRP A 182 -10.16 -0.08 -11.64
C TRP A 182 -9.99 -0.77 -10.27
N ALA A 183 -8.76 -0.79 -9.74
CA ALA A 183 -8.48 -1.47 -8.48
C ALA A 183 -9.14 -0.78 -7.28
N SER A 184 -9.31 0.54 -7.32
CA SER A 184 -10.00 1.30 -6.27
C SER A 184 -11.50 1.01 -6.26
N LEU A 185 -12.12 0.85 -7.44
CA LEU A 185 -13.53 0.47 -7.55
C LEU A 185 -13.77 -0.98 -7.17
N GLU A 186 -12.97 -1.91 -7.69
CA GLU A 186 -13.08 -3.34 -7.39
C GLU A 186 -13.01 -3.60 -5.88
N HIS A 187 -12.05 -2.94 -5.20
CA HIS A 187 -11.93 -3.05 -3.75
C HIS A 187 -13.17 -2.52 -3.02
N LYS A 188 -13.75 -1.39 -3.46
CA LYS A 188 -14.99 -0.86 -2.84
C LYS A 188 -16.17 -1.81 -3.04
N LEU A 189 -16.27 -2.44 -4.21
CA LEU A 189 -17.36 -3.35 -4.56
C LEU A 189 -17.29 -4.66 -3.78
N ARG A 190 -16.10 -5.26 -3.62
CA ARG A 190 -15.91 -6.49 -2.83
C ARG A 190 -16.32 -6.38 -1.36
N TYR A 191 -16.36 -5.18 -0.79
CA TYR A 191 -16.72 -4.98 0.61
C TYR A 191 -18.24 -4.97 0.86
N LYS A 192 -19.09 -4.91 -0.17
CA LYS A 192 -20.55 -5.02 -0.01
C LYS A 192 -20.95 -6.50 0.09
N LYS A 193 -21.23 -6.96 1.32
CA LYS A 193 -21.38 -8.39 1.67
C LYS A 193 -22.78 -9.01 1.51
N ASN A 194 -23.74 -8.30 0.92
CA ASN A 194 -25.14 -8.76 0.86
C ASN A 194 -25.62 -8.90 -0.59
N ILE A 195 -24.98 -9.79 -1.37
CA ILE A 195 -25.41 -10.13 -2.73
C ILE A 195 -25.53 -11.65 -2.87
N SER A 196 -26.42 -12.11 -3.74
CA SER A 196 -26.55 -13.54 -4.04
C SER A 196 -25.28 -14.07 -4.73
N GLU A 197 -25.06 -15.38 -4.66
CA GLU A 197 -23.89 -16.02 -5.28
C GLU A 197 -23.88 -15.85 -6.81
N SER A 198 -25.04 -15.95 -7.46
CA SER A 198 -25.19 -15.73 -8.90
C SER A 198 -24.81 -14.30 -9.31
N GLU A 199 -25.22 -13.31 -8.51
CA GLU A 199 -24.91 -11.90 -8.76
C GLU A 199 -23.41 -11.63 -8.54
N ALA A 200 -22.83 -12.23 -7.49
CA ALA A 200 -21.40 -12.13 -7.22
C ALA A 200 -20.54 -12.70 -8.36
N GLU A 201 -20.96 -13.83 -8.96
CA GLU A 201 -20.26 -14.42 -10.10
C GLU A 201 -20.36 -13.53 -11.35
N TYR A 202 -21.55 -13.00 -11.65
CA TYR A 202 -21.76 -12.07 -12.75
C TYR A 202 -20.87 -10.82 -12.60
N LEU A 203 -20.93 -10.17 -11.43
CA LEU A 203 -20.11 -8.98 -11.14
C LEU A 203 -18.61 -9.28 -11.21
N ALA A 204 -18.16 -10.47 -10.81
CA ALA A 204 -16.76 -10.86 -10.93
C ALA A 204 -16.32 -10.94 -12.40
N LYS A 205 -17.16 -11.48 -13.30
CA LYS A 205 -16.88 -11.53 -14.74
C LYS A 205 -16.85 -10.12 -15.35
N GLU A 206 -17.83 -9.29 -15.03
CA GLU A 206 -17.88 -7.88 -15.47
C GLU A 206 -16.65 -7.09 -15.04
N LEU A 207 -16.16 -7.30 -13.80
CA LEU A 207 -14.95 -6.65 -13.31
C LEU A 207 -13.72 -7.09 -14.10
N VAL A 208 -13.58 -8.37 -14.43
CA VAL A 208 -12.48 -8.89 -15.26
C VAL A 208 -12.53 -8.30 -16.68
N GLU A 209 -13.72 -8.18 -17.26
CA GLU A 209 -13.91 -7.56 -18.57
C GLU A 209 -13.55 -6.08 -18.54
N CYS A 210 -14.04 -5.33 -17.54
CA CYS A 210 -13.65 -3.94 -17.30
C CYS A 210 -12.13 -3.77 -17.16
N ALA A 211 -11.45 -4.70 -16.50
CA ALA A 211 -9.99 -4.67 -16.36
C ALA A 211 -9.29 -4.83 -17.72
N SER A 212 -9.84 -5.68 -18.58
CA SER A 212 -9.31 -5.95 -19.92
C SER A 212 -9.52 -4.76 -20.86
N ILE A 213 -10.70 -4.12 -20.79
CA ILE A 213 -11.00 -2.88 -21.52
C ILE A 213 -10.08 -1.75 -21.05
N SER A 214 -9.93 -1.58 -19.73
CA SER A 214 -9.03 -0.58 -19.13
C SER A 214 -7.60 -0.74 -19.62
N ALA A 215 -7.11 -1.97 -19.70
CA ALA A 215 -5.76 -2.23 -20.19
C ALA A 215 -5.61 -1.97 -21.70
N SER A 216 -6.61 -2.31 -22.50
CA SER A 216 -6.61 -1.99 -23.93
C SER A 216 -6.63 -0.48 -24.17
N LEU A 217 -7.37 0.26 -23.35
CA LEU A 217 -7.37 1.73 -23.37
C LEU A 217 -5.97 2.29 -23.05
N ASP A 218 -5.33 1.84 -21.97
CA ASP A 218 -3.97 2.26 -21.61
C ASP A 218 -2.99 2.05 -22.78
N GLN A 219 -2.99 0.86 -23.39
CA GLN A 219 -2.12 0.54 -24.52
C GLN A 219 -2.39 1.41 -25.76
N ARG A 220 -3.66 1.75 -26.02
CA ARG A 220 -4.02 2.63 -27.13
C ARG A 220 -3.58 4.07 -26.88
N MET A 221 -3.71 4.56 -25.65
CA MET A 221 -3.27 5.91 -25.29
C MET A 221 -1.74 6.04 -25.36
N GLU A 222 -1.03 5.02 -24.87
CA GLU A 222 0.42 4.85 -25.02
C GLU A 222 0.83 4.91 -26.50
N ALA A 223 0.21 4.11 -27.37
CA ALA A 223 0.51 4.12 -28.81
C ALA A 223 0.19 5.45 -29.52
N ILE A 224 -0.83 6.20 -29.05
CA ILE A 224 -1.11 7.55 -29.56
C ILE A 224 0.00 8.51 -29.17
N ARG A 225 0.43 8.46 -27.91
CA ARG A 225 1.52 9.29 -27.38
C ARG A 225 2.82 9.04 -28.13
N ASP A 226 3.21 7.79 -28.35
CA ASP A 226 4.45 7.45 -29.08
C ASP A 226 4.44 7.99 -30.52
N ARG A 227 3.26 7.98 -31.17
CA ARG A 227 3.09 8.57 -32.50
C ARG A 227 3.20 10.10 -32.51
N MET A 228 2.72 10.76 -31.45
CA MET A 228 2.82 12.21 -31.32
C MET A 228 4.27 12.65 -31.11
N GLU A 229 5.01 11.96 -30.23
CA GLU A 229 6.43 12.23 -29.97
C GLU A 229 7.27 12.02 -31.24
N ALA A 230 7.09 10.89 -31.93
CA ALA A 230 7.78 10.61 -33.19
C ALA A 230 7.43 11.59 -34.34
N ALA A 231 6.28 12.27 -34.27
CA ALA A 231 5.91 13.30 -35.24
C ALA A 231 6.58 14.65 -34.91
N GLN A 232 6.74 14.98 -33.62
CA GLN A 232 7.42 16.20 -33.17
C GLN A 232 8.92 16.16 -33.44
N GLU A 233 9.56 15.00 -33.25
CA GLU A 233 10.99 14.81 -33.56
C GLU A 233 11.32 14.98 -35.04
N LYS A 234 10.37 14.72 -35.95
CA LYS A 234 10.56 14.92 -37.40
C LYS A 234 10.45 16.38 -37.84
N ILE A 235 9.95 17.26 -36.97
CA ILE A 235 9.71 18.67 -37.25
C ILE A 235 10.81 19.55 -36.62
N SER A 236 11.53 19.05 -35.61
CA SER A 236 12.75 19.67 -35.05
C SER A 236 14.01 19.28 -35.83
#